data_AF-G9NZ42-F1
#
_entry.id   AF-G9NZ42-F1
#
_cell.length_a   1.000
_cell.length_b   1.000
_cell.length_c   1.000
_cell.angle_alpha   90.00
_cell.angle_beta   90.00
_cell.angle_gamma   90.00
#
_symmetry.space_group_name_H-M   'P 1'
#
loop_
_entity.id
_entity.type
_entity.pdbx_description
1 polymer ?
#
loop_
_entity_poly.entity_id
_entity_poly.type
_entity_poly.pdbx_seq_one_letter_code
_entity_poly.pdbx_strand_id
1 'polypeptide(L)'
;MTASPTDMALIFSLEEDQKKELIDMCITGELQGFIKLRQQRRKNTQKVPEEVPLGSEPVLEYIEDLERRRRIFEELHHLQVQVSAYQRLNMAVLGVVMVAPIHYLEASFDQIRHWAWASDRDANREVWPPSISTSAHTSTQSTPGMNTPRDVRNEFASDLCKQRDNDECILTGTLHPEAAQIFPLETLRHRDLGRFEGLLQTFWGEEQAKIWVDLVQNKTIIESARNLLSFNHQIHWWFKNGNLALKPLRQLDDGSVVVQFHWLKRHQIKPTTKFEGSVNDFVKNAGLEDNSAWGDIMAYTKGGLPLRTGQTFTLKADKDRPELVPSFELLKLSWDMLRIIAISGAAEPKALWKEDGRGSNTWADDVSSRLRSWMGQDDQMEDDESETVDSRD
;
A
#
# COMPACT_ATOMS: atom_id res chain seq x y z
N MET A 1 -4.71 34.86 -29.22
CA MET A 1 -4.09 33.66 -28.61
C MET A 1 -3.78 32.73 -29.76
N THR A 2 -2.49 32.55 -30.08
CA THR A 2 -2.04 31.64 -31.14
C THR A 2 -2.02 30.23 -30.56
N ALA A 3 -2.87 29.34 -31.09
CA ALA A 3 -2.93 27.94 -30.69
C ALA A 3 -1.60 27.23 -30.99
N SER A 4 -1.21 26.29 -30.13
CA SER A 4 0.00 25.49 -30.31
C SER A 4 -0.13 24.62 -31.57
N PRO A 5 0.97 24.32 -32.29
CA PRO A 5 0.95 23.36 -33.42
C PRO A 5 0.33 22.00 -33.05
N THR A 6 0.45 21.60 -31.78
CA THR A 6 -0.15 20.37 -31.23
C THR A 6 -1.67 20.46 -31.06
N ASP A 7 -2.21 21.65 -30.78
CA ASP A 7 -3.66 21.88 -30.65
C ASP A 7 -4.35 21.86 -32.01
N MET A 8 -3.64 22.28 -33.07
CA MET A 8 -4.13 22.21 -34.45
C MET A 8 -4.22 20.75 -34.93
N ALA A 9 -3.31 19.87 -34.52
CA ALA A 9 -3.30 18.46 -34.91
C ALA A 9 -4.55 17.69 -34.39
N LEU A 10 -5.06 18.01 -33.20
CA LEU A 10 -6.29 17.44 -32.65
C LEU A 10 -7.55 17.92 -33.38
N ILE A 11 -7.54 19.15 -33.91
CA ILE A 11 -8.66 19.68 -34.70
C ILE A 11 -8.73 18.99 -36.07
N PHE A 12 -7.59 18.60 -36.64
CA PHE A 12 -7.55 17.87 -37.92
C PHE A 12 -7.88 16.39 -37.80
N SER A 13 -7.86 15.78 -36.60
CA SER A 13 -8.25 14.38 -36.38
C SER A 13 -9.76 14.17 -36.21
N LEU A 14 -10.55 15.25 -36.16
CA LEU A 14 -12.00 15.19 -36.08
C LEU A 14 -12.61 14.90 -37.46
N GLU A 15 -13.65 14.07 -37.49
CA GLU A 15 -14.46 13.85 -38.70
C GLU A 15 -15.25 15.13 -39.05
N GLU A 16 -15.62 15.29 -40.32
CA GLU A 16 -16.20 16.55 -40.84
C GLU A 16 -17.56 16.89 -40.21
N ASP A 17 -18.31 15.89 -39.77
CA ASP A 17 -19.53 16.02 -38.98
C ASP A 17 -19.25 16.56 -37.57
N GLN A 18 -18.23 16.05 -36.88
CA GLN A 18 -17.80 16.52 -35.56
C GLN A 18 -17.28 17.97 -35.60
N LYS A 19 -16.54 18.32 -36.65
CA LYS A 19 -16.10 19.71 -36.88
C LYS A 19 -17.29 20.63 -37.08
N LYS A 20 -18.28 20.19 -37.87
CA LYS A 20 -19.48 20.97 -38.16
C LYS A 20 -20.32 21.18 -36.90
N GLU A 21 -20.44 20.17 -36.05
CA GLU A 21 -21.17 20.26 -34.77
C GLU A 21 -20.46 21.18 -33.76
N LEU A 22 -19.12 21.14 -33.71
CA LEU A 22 -18.32 22.09 -32.89
C LEU A 22 -18.46 23.54 -33.36
N ILE A 23 -18.45 23.75 -34.69
CA ILE A 23 -18.67 25.08 -35.29
C ILE A 23 -20.10 25.54 -35.02
N ASP A 24 -21.09 24.66 -35.14
CA ASP A 24 -22.49 24.97 -34.86
C ASP A 24 -22.66 25.36 -33.37
N MET A 25 -22.12 24.59 -32.43
CA MET A 25 -22.10 24.92 -30.99
C MET A 25 -21.42 26.27 -30.66
N CYS A 26 -20.44 26.68 -31.46
CA CYS A 26 -19.78 27.99 -31.32
C CYS A 26 -20.64 29.13 -31.88
N ILE A 27 -21.38 28.88 -32.97
CA ILE A 27 -22.21 29.88 -33.67
C ILE A 27 -23.57 30.05 -32.98
N THR A 28 -24.21 28.97 -32.54
CA THR A 28 -25.52 28.96 -31.85
C THR A 28 -25.44 29.51 -30.43
N GLY A 29 -24.23 29.72 -29.91
CA GLY A 29 -24.02 30.30 -28.59
C GLY A 29 -24.25 29.32 -27.44
N GLU A 30 -24.37 28.02 -27.71
CA GLU A 30 -24.52 26.97 -26.69
C GLU A 30 -23.32 26.94 -25.72
N LEU A 31 -22.12 27.22 -26.23
CA LEU A 31 -20.92 27.39 -25.40
C LEU A 31 -20.91 28.67 -24.57
N GLN A 32 -21.75 29.67 -24.88
CA GLN A 32 -21.87 30.86 -24.02
C GLN A 32 -22.45 30.50 -22.64
N GLY A 33 -23.28 29.46 -22.54
CA GLY A 33 -23.74 28.94 -21.26
C GLY A 33 -22.59 28.46 -20.38
N PHE A 34 -21.64 27.71 -20.95
CA PHE A 34 -20.44 27.23 -20.27
C PHE A 34 -19.45 28.36 -19.94
N ILE A 35 -19.28 29.33 -20.84
CA ILE A 35 -18.44 30.51 -20.60
C ILE A 35 -19.04 31.38 -19.47
N LYS A 36 -20.37 31.57 -19.46
CA LYS A 36 -21.09 32.27 -18.38
C LYS A 36 -20.98 31.50 -17.06
N LEU A 37 -21.10 30.18 -17.05
CA LEU A 37 -20.89 29.33 -15.87
C LEU A 37 -19.45 29.44 -15.34
N ARG A 38 -18.45 29.44 -16.23
CA ARG A 38 -17.04 29.61 -15.85
C ARG A 38 -16.75 31.00 -15.28
N GLN A 39 -17.38 32.04 -15.83
CA GLN A 39 -17.28 33.42 -15.34
C GLN A 39 -18.06 33.63 -14.02
N GLN A 40 -19.21 32.96 -13.85
CA GLN A 40 -19.98 32.94 -12.59
C GLN A 40 -19.25 32.18 -11.49
N ARG A 41 -18.56 31.06 -11.80
CA ARG A 41 -17.72 30.33 -10.84
C ARG A 41 -16.59 31.22 -10.29
N ARG A 42 -16.06 32.15 -11.10
CA ARG A 42 -15.07 33.16 -10.72
C ARG A 42 -15.63 34.30 -9.84
N LYS A 43 -16.95 34.55 -9.92
CA LYS A 43 -17.64 35.55 -9.09
C LYS A 43 -18.22 34.94 -7.80
N ASN A 44 -18.61 33.67 -7.83
CA ASN A 44 -19.14 32.92 -6.67
C ASN A 44 -18.04 32.35 -5.77
N THR A 45 -16.76 32.46 -6.14
CA THR A 45 -15.62 32.03 -5.29
C THR A 45 -15.43 32.91 -4.05
N GLN A 46 -16.22 33.98 -3.90
CA GLN A 46 -16.23 34.84 -2.71
C GLN A 46 -17.24 34.39 -1.63
N LYS A 47 -17.93 33.27 -1.83
CA LYS A 47 -18.79 32.61 -0.83
C LYS A 47 -18.45 31.12 -0.70
N VAL A 48 -17.17 30.80 -0.62
CA VAL A 48 -16.74 29.56 0.04
C VAL A 48 -17.03 29.79 1.53
N PRO A 49 -17.75 28.89 2.23
CA PRO A 49 -17.81 28.96 3.68
C PRO A 49 -16.38 29.07 4.19
N GLU A 50 -16.09 30.12 4.93
CA GLU A 50 -14.85 30.25 5.68
C GLU A 50 -14.82 29.04 6.63
N GLU A 51 -14.09 28.00 6.23
CA GLU A 51 -13.77 26.90 7.13
C GLU A 51 -12.87 27.51 8.21
N VAL A 52 -13.50 27.83 9.33
CA VAL A 52 -12.84 28.00 10.62
C VAL A 52 -11.94 26.77 10.79
N PRO A 53 -10.60 26.91 10.89
CA PRO A 53 -9.72 25.80 11.12
C PRO A 53 -9.95 25.32 12.56
N LEU A 54 -10.91 24.41 12.73
CA LEU A 54 -10.97 23.56 13.91
C LEU A 54 -9.67 22.77 13.92
N GLY A 55 -8.74 23.21 14.78
CA GLY A 55 -7.38 22.71 14.99
C GLY A 55 -7.00 21.55 14.09
N SER A 56 -6.35 21.84 12.96
CA SER A 56 -5.89 20.81 12.02
C SER A 56 -5.14 19.72 12.78
N GLU A 57 -5.62 18.48 12.69
CA GLU A 57 -4.97 17.31 13.28
C GLU A 57 -3.48 17.35 12.93
N PRO A 58 -2.57 17.27 13.91
CA PRO A 58 -1.15 17.43 13.65
C PRO A 58 -0.69 16.38 12.64
N VAL A 59 -0.03 16.85 11.59
CA VAL A 59 0.66 15.98 10.64
C VAL A 59 2.00 15.65 11.27
N LEU A 60 2.18 14.38 11.65
CA LEU A 60 3.46 13.92 12.18
C LEU A 60 4.55 13.96 11.09
N GLU A 61 5.80 13.94 11.51
CA GLU A 61 6.93 13.77 10.59
C GLU A 61 6.79 12.46 9.79
N TYR A 62 7.45 12.39 8.63
CA TYR A 62 7.38 11.20 7.77
C TYR A 62 7.85 9.94 8.51
N ILE A 63 8.90 10.09 9.33
CA ILE A 63 9.43 9.07 10.25
C ILE A 63 9.67 9.72 11.62
N GLU A 64 8.86 9.39 12.62
CA GLU A 64 9.11 9.83 14.00
C GLU A 64 10.40 9.21 14.55
N ASP A 65 11.15 9.92 15.38
CA ASP A 65 12.38 9.43 16.02
C ASP A 65 13.47 8.96 15.03
N LEU A 66 13.57 9.58 13.84
CA LEU A 66 14.48 9.16 12.77
C LEU A 66 15.91 8.89 13.28
N GLU A 67 16.48 9.80 14.06
CA GLU A 67 17.85 9.66 14.56
C GLU A 67 18.01 8.50 15.56
N ARG A 68 16.97 8.18 16.33
CA ARG A 68 16.95 7.02 17.22
C ARG A 68 16.88 5.72 16.42
N ARG A 69 16.04 5.70 15.38
CA ARG A 69 15.89 4.55 14.46
C ARG A 69 17.16 4.28 13.66
N ARG A 70 17.88 5.34 13.25
CA ARG A 70 19.21 5.23 12.61
C ARG A 70 20.20 4.51 13.50
N ARG A 71 20.32 4.91 14.77
CA ARG A 71 21.18 4.24 15.75
C ARG A 71 20.81 2.78 15.93
N ILE A 72 19.53 2.46 16.08
CA ILE A 72 19.07 1.06 16.21
C ILE A 72 19.48 0.23 14.98
N PHE A 73 19.31 0.79 13.77
CA PHE A 73 19.71 0.09 12.54
C PHE A 73 21.23 -0.11 12.43
N GLU A 74 22.02 0.91 12.80
CA GLU A 74 23.49 0.82 12.87
C GLU A 74 23.94 -0.27 13.84
N GLU A 75 23.40 -0.26 15.06
CA GLU A 75 23.78 -1.24 16.07
C GLU A 75 23.32 -2.66 15.70
N LEU A 76 22.14 -2.82 15.10
CA LEU A 76 21.67 -4.10 14.57
C LEU A 76 22.62 -4.65 13.51
N HIS A 77 23.10 -3.79 12.61
CA HIS A 77 24.09 -4.18 11.61
C HIS A 77 25.40 -4.64 12.26
N HIS A 78 25.90 -3.90 13.27
CA HIS A 78 27.10 -4.27 14.00
C HIS A 78 26.98 -5.63 14.71
N LEU A 79 25.87 -5.89 15.40
CA LEU A 79 25.62 -7.17 16.05
C LEU A 79 25.56 -8.33 15.04
N GLN A 80 24.94 -8.11 13.88
CA GLN A 80 24.85 -9.13 12.85
C GLN A 80 26.22 -9.53 12.28
N VAL A 81 27.11 -8.55 12.08
CA VAL A 81 28.50 -8.79 11.66
C VAL A 81 29.27 -9.57 12.73
N GLN A 82 29.05 -9.27 14.02
CA GLN A 82 29.73 -9.94 15.14
C GLN A 82 29.32 -11.41 15.28
N VAL A 83 28.04 -11.74 15.09
CA VAL A 83 27.51 -13.11 15.25
C VAL A 83 27.75 -13.99 13.99
N SER A 84 28.52 -13.51 13.01
CA SER A 84 28.80 -14.23 11.75
C SER A 84 27.54 -14.70 11.01
N ALA A 85 26.43 -13.97 11.14
CA ALA A 85 25.23 -14.26 10.39
C ALA A 85 25.46 -13.89 8.91
N TYR A 86 25.47 -14.90 8.03
CA TYR A 86 25.85 -14.77 6.61
C TYR A 86 24.99 -13.80 5.78
N GLN A 87 23.81 -13.38 6.28
CA GLN A 87 22.96 -12.44 5.55
C GLN A 87 23.20 -11.01 6.01
N ARG A 88 23.55 -10.10 5.10
CA ARG A 88 23.51 -8.65 5.38
C ARG A 88 22.07 -8.15 5.48
N LEU A 89 21.83 -7.17 6.36
CA LEU A 89 20.62 -6.34 6.37
C LEU A 89 20.32 -5.78 4.96
N ASN A 90 19.07 -5.45 4.70
CA ASN A 90 18.61 -4.94 3.40
C ASN A 90 17.59 -3.80 3.58
N MET A 91 17.14 -3.25 2.46
CA MET A 91 16.13 -2.18 2.43
C MET A 91 14.79 -2.59 3.06
N ALA A 92 14.43 -3.87 2.99
CA ALA A 92 13.25 -4.41 3.65
C ALA A 92 13.33 -4.24 5.19
N VAL A 93 14.46 -4.63 5.80
CA VAL A 93 14.69 -4.45 7.24
C VAL A 93 14.74 -2.97 7.61
N LEU A 94 15.37 -2.13 6.77
CA LEU A 94 15.35 -0.68 6.99
C LEU A 94 13.92 -0.15 7.05
N GLY A 95 13.07 -0.53 6.08
CA GLY A 95 11.65 -0.13 6.07
C GLY A 95 10.92 -0.52 7.35
N VAL A 96 11.14 -1.74 7.85
CA VAL A 96 10.56 -2.20 9.13
C VAL A 96 11.04 -1.34 10.30
N VAL A 97 12.36 -1.15 10.43
CA VAL A 97 12.96 -0.34 11.51
C VAL A 97 12.49 1.12 11.46
N MET A 98 12.19 1.65 10.27
CA MET A 98 11.70 3.02 10.11
C MET A 98 10.21 3.20 10.47
N VAL A 99 9.41 2.13 10.45
CA VAL A 99 7.95 2.22 10.65
C VAL A 99 7.49 1.63 11.97
N ALA A 100 8.13 0.54 12.43
CA ALA A 100 7.75 -0.17 13.65
C ALA A 100 7.63 0.77 14.87
N PRO A 101 6.72 0.52 15.82
CA PRO A 101 6.62 1.35 17.00
C PRO A 101 7.95 1.36 17.77
N ILE A 102 8.46 2.56 18.07
CA ILE A 102 9.83 2.73 18.58
C ILE A 102 10.09 1.94 19.88
N HIS A 103 9.11 1.87 20.77
CA HIS A 103 9.24 1.16 22.05
C HIS A 103 9.34 -0.37 21.87
N TYR A 104 8.60 -0.95 20.92
CA TYR A 104 8.74 -2.38 20.61
C TYR A 104 10.07 -2.64 19.91
N LEU A 105 10.47 -1.75 18.99
CA LEU A 105 11.77 -1.85 18.33
C LEU A 105 12.92 -1.84 19.34
N GLU A 106 12.88 -0.96 20.34
CA GLU A 106 13.88 -0.91 21.42
C GLU A 106 13.85 -2.16 22.30
N ALA A 107 12.67 -2.59 22.74
CA ALA A 107 12.54 -3.80 23.56
C ALA A 107 13.07 -5.05 22.82
N SER A 108 12.75 -5.18 21.54
CA SER A 108 13.23 -6.29 20.70
C SER A 108 14.72 -6.18 20.42
N PHE A 109 15.25 -4.97 20.27
CA PHE A 109 16.69 -4.75 20.15
C PHE A 109 17.45 -5.10 21.44
N ASP A 110 16.93 -4.70 22.60
CA ASP A 110 17.50 -5.07 23.91
C ASP A 110 17.53 -6.58 24.10
N GLN A 111 16.47 -7.29 23.68
CA GLN A 111 16.47 -8.75 23.65
C GLN A 111 17.61 -9.26 22.77
N ILE A 112 17.69 -8.86 21.50
CA ILE A 112 18.75 -9.31 20.56
C ILE A 112 20.15 -9.07 21.15
N ARG A 113 20.37 -7.92 21.79
CA ARG A 113 21.64 -7.56 22.44
C ARG A 113 21.95 -8.49 23.62
N HIS A 114 20.97 -8.78 24.49
CA HIS A 114 21.11 -9.74 25.58
C HIS A 114 21.47 -11.14 25.08
N TRP A 115 20.85 -11.59 23.98
CA TRP A 115 21.16 -12.88 23.34
C TRP A 115 22.59 -12.91 22.78
N ALA A 116 22.99 -11.90 22.01
CA ALA A 116 24.33 -11.83 21.44
C ALA A 116 25.43 -11.87 22.51
N TRP A 117 25.21 -11.18 23.64
CA TRP A 117 26.13 -11.22 24.78
C TRP A 117 26.17 -12.55 25.52
N ALA A 118 25.05 -13.29 25.57
CA ALA A 118 25.03 -14.63 26.15
C ALA A 118 25.76 -15.64 25.25
N SER A 119 25.61 -15.53 23.93
CA SER A 119 26.27 -16.40 22.95
C SER A 119 27.79 -16.23 22.90
N ASP A 120 28.34 -15.04 23.20
CA ASP A 120 29.78 -14.79 23.26
C ASP A 120 30.47 -15.48 24.47
N ARG A 121 29.70 -15.89 25.50
CA ARG A 121 30.22 -16.62 26.67
C ARG A 121 30.11 -18.14 26.57
N ASP A 122 29.19 -18.64 25.76
CA ASP A 122 28.96 -20.06 25.50
C ASP A 122 29.23 -20.35 24.02
N ALA A 123 30.51 -20.41 23.63
CA ALA A 123 30.95 -20.75 22.28
C ALA A 123 30.74 -22.24 21.93
N ASN A 124 29.53 -22.77 22.14
CA ASN A 124 29.03 -24.03 21.61
C ASN A 124 27.51 -24.20 21.87
N ARG A 125 26.69 -23.43 21.15
CA ARG A 125 25.30 -23.83 20.88
C ARG A 125 24.75 -23.09 19.66
N GLU A 126 24.77 -23.77 18.52
CA GLU A 126 23.93 -23.42 17.37
C GLU A 126 22.45 -23.54 17.79
N VAL A 127 21.83 -22.40 18.11
CA VAL A 127 20.37 -22.28 18.18
C VAL A 127 19.97 -20.91 17.64
N TRP A 128 19.84 -20.83 16.31
CA TRP A 128 18.85 -19.94 15.71
C TRP A 128 17.46 -20.54 16.06
N PRO A 129 16.38 -19.75 16.28
CA PRO A 129 15.05 -20.29 16.53
C PRO A 129 14.64 -21.34 15.48
N PRO A 130 13.84 -22.36 15.88
CA PRO A 130 13.67 -23.58 15.11
C PRO A 130 13.03 -23.29 13.74
N SER A 131 13.70 -23.75 12.70
CA SER A 131 13.07 -24.08 11.42
C SER A 131 11.84 -24.93 11.70
N ILE A 132 10.66 -24.38 11.46
CA ILE A 132 9.39 -25.11 11.60
C ILE A 132 9.34 -26.15 10.48
N SER A 133 9.77 -27.37 10.79
CA SER A 133 9.45 -28.57 10.03
C SER A 133 8.04 -29.00 10.42
N THR A 134 7.07 -28.80 9.53
CA THR A 134 5.73 -29.39 9.68
C THR A 134 5.55 -30.49 8.65
N SER A 135 5.43 -31.72 9.13
CA SER A 135 5.02 -32.88 8.35
C SER A 135 3.64 -32.67 7.76
N ALA A 136 3.52 -32.75 6.43
CA ALA A 136 2.25 -32.73 5.73
C ALA A 136 1.60 -34.12 5.74
N HIS A 137 0.37 -34.20 6.24
CA HIS A 137 -0.54 -35.28 5.88
C HIS A 137 -1.38 -34.83 4.69
N THR A 138 -1.12 -35.47 3.55
CA THR A 138 -1.81 -35.29 2.28
C THR A 138 -3.23 -35.84 2.37
N SER A 139 -4.21 -35.05 1.92
CA SER A 139 -5.43 -35.61 1.31
C SER A 139 -5.90 -34.68 0.19
N THR A 140 -5.44 -35.00 -1.00
CA THR A 140 -5.89 -34.44 -2.28
C THR A 140 -7.16 -35.14 -2.72
N GLN A 141 -8.23 -34.39 -2.99
CA GLN A 141 -9.18 -34.76 -4.03
C GLN A 141 -9.53 -33.53 -4.87
N SER A 142 -9.19 -33.64 -6.16
CA SER A 142 -9.50 -32.71 -7.23
C SER A 142 -10.75 -33.20 -7.96
N THR A 143 -11.63 -32.29 -8.39
CA THR A 143 -12.52 -32.45 -9.56
C THR A 143 -13.14 -31.10 -9.94
N PRO A 144 -13.56 -30.91 -11.21
CA PRO A 144 -13.43 -29.64 -11.92
C PRO A 144 -14.74 -28.87 -12.14
N GLY A 145 -14.59 -27.54 -12.33
CA GLY A 145 -15.39 -26.75 -13.27
C GLY A 145 -16.82 -26.40 -12.88
N MET A 146 -17.00 -25.50 -11.91
CA MET A 146 -18.20 -24.68 -11.73
C MET A 146 -17.82 -23.40 -10.96
N ASN A 147 -18.28 -22.24 -11.42
CA ASN A 147 -18.00 -20.93 -10.79
C ASN A 147 -18.17 -21.01 -9.27
N THR A 148 -17.10 -20.72 -8.55
CA THR A 148 -17.03 -21.02 -7.12
C THR A 148 -17.83 -20.00 -6.30
N PRO A 149 -18.35 -20.36 -5.11
CA PRO A 149 -19.02 -19.44 -4.18
C PRO A 149 -18.19 -18.20 -3.77
N ARG A 150 -16.89 -18.22 -4.07
CA ARG A 150 -15.90 -17.20 -3.70
C ARG A 150 -15.96 -15.98 -4.63
N ASP A 151 -16.12 -16.20 -5.94
CA ASP A 151 -16.21 -15.10 -6.92
C ASP A 151 -17.47 -14.25 -6.67
N VAL A 152 -18.59 -14.91 -6.38
CA VAL A 152 -19.87 -14.25 -6.07
C VAL A 152 -19.81 -13.43 -4.77
N ARG A 153 -19.10 -13.92 -3.74
CA ARG A 153 -18.94 -13.19 -2.47
C ARG A 153 -18.09 -11.93 -2.63
N ASN A 154 -17.05 -12.00 -3.45
CA ASN A 154 -16.16 -10.87 -3.70
C ASN A 154 -16.88 -9.78 -4.52
N GLU A 155 -17.69 -10.18 -5.50
CA GLU A 155 -18.54 -9.26 -6.27
C GLU A 155 -19.58 -8.57 -5.37
N PHE A 156 -20.27 -9.32 -4.51
CA PHE A 156 -21.23 -8.74 -3.55
C PHE A 156 -20.57 -7.77 -2.56
N ALA A 157 -19.40 -8.09 -2.01
CA ALA A 157 -18.67 -7.20 -1.11
C ALA A 157 -18.20 -5.92 -1.83
N SER A 158 -17.78 -6.04 -3.10
CA SER A 158 -17.45 -4.91 -3.96
C SER A 158 -18.66 -4.01 -4.17
N ASP A 159 -19.82 -4.55 -4.50
CA ASP A 159 -21.05 -3.78 -4.70
C ASP A 159 -21.47 -3.06 -3.42
N LEU A 160 -21.40 -3.74 -2.28
CA LEU A 160 -21.68 -3.11 -0.99
C LEU A 160 -20.71 -1.98 -0.65
N CYS A 161 -19.43 -2.13 -0.98
CA CYS A 161 -18.42 -1.08 -0.81
C CYS A 161 -18.76 0.17 -1.64
N LYS A 162 -19.11 -0.03 -2.92
CA LYS A 162 -19.42 1.08 -3.83
C LYS A 162 -20.74 1.75 -3.44
N GLN A 163 -21.76 0.99 -3.09
CA GLN A 163 -23.04 1.52 -2.59
C GLN A 163 -22.87 2.32 -1.31
N ARG A 164 -22.08 1.83 -0.34
CA ARG A 164 -21.73 2.56 0.90
C ARG A 164 -21.17 3.96 0.58
N ASP A 165 -20.35 4.04 -0.47
CA ASP A 165 -19.64 5.26 -0.85
C ASP A 165 -20.36 6.06 -1.96
N ASN A 166 -21.66 5.80 -2.20
CA ASN A 166 -22.50 6.44 -3.22
C ASN A 166 -21.97 6.31 -4.66
N ASP A 167 -21.35 5.18 -5.00
CA ASP A 167 -20.73 4.91 -6.30
C ASP A 167 -19.73 6.01 -6.72
N GLU A 168 -19.04 6.58 -5.73
CA GLU A 168 -18.01 7.59 -5.90
C GLU A 168 -16.69 7.18 -5.23
N CYS A 169 -15.58 7.71 -5.75
CA CYS A 169 -14.31 7.66 -5.06
C CYS A 169 -14.34 8.50 -3.78
N ILE A 170 -14.02 7.90 -2.63
CA ILE A 170 -14.08 8.56 -1.32
C ILE A 170 -13.16 9.78 -1.18
N LEU A 171 -12.10 9.89 -2.00
CA LEU A 171 -11.16 11.02 -1.97
C LEU A 171 -11.49 12.08 -3.01
N THR A 172 -11.82 11.67 -4.24
CA THR A 172 -11.91 12.56 -5.41
C THR A 172 -13.34 12.84 -5.86
N GLY A 173 -14.32 12.07 -5.38
CA GLY A 173 -15.73 12.16 -5.79
C GLY A 173 -16.01 11.74 -7.24
N THR A 174 -15.03 11.14 -7.94
CA THR A 174 -15.24 10.64 -9.30
C THR A 174 -16.16 9.42 -9.28
N LEU A 175 -17.13 9.37 -10.19
CA LEU A 175 -18.08 8.28 -10.34
C LEU A 175 -17.42 6.98 -10.82
N HIS A 176 -18.12 5.87 -10.61
CA HIS A 176 -17.74 4.52 -11.04
C HIS A 176 -16.39 4.05 -10.45
N PRO A 177 -16.27 4.01 -9.11
CA PRO A 177 -15.06 3.56 -8.44
C PRO A 177 -14.84 2.05 -8.59
N GLU A 178 -13.60 1.67 -8.35
CA GLU A 178 -13.14 0.31 -8.10
C GLU A 178 -13.09 0.06 -6.59
N ALA A 179 -13.39 -1.18 -6.18
CA ALA A 179 -13.27 -1.60 -4.80
C ALA A 179 -11.82 -2.01 -4.50
N ALA A 180 -11.10 -1.15 -3.79
CA ALA A 180 -9.72 -1.36 -3.41
C ALA A 180 -9.61 -2.07 -2.06
N GLN A 181 -8.87 -3.19 -2.02
CA GLN A 181 -8.59 -3.90 -0.77
C GLN A 181 -7.69 -3.07 0.15
N ILE A 182 -8.09 -2.92 1.42
CA ILE A 182 -7.28 -2.28 2.46
C ILE A 182 -6.06 -3.15 2.77
N PHE A 183 -6.30 -4.45 2.93
CA PHE A 183 -5.26 -5.47 3.06
C PHE A 183 -5.57 -6.66 2.14
N PRO A 184 -4.71 -6.97 1.16
CA PRO A 184 -4.95 -8.07 0.24
C PRO A 184 -4.61 -9.40 0.91
N LEU A 185 -5.60 -10.26 1.23
CA LEU A 185 -5.33 -11.56 1.87
C LEU A 185 -4.74 -12.60 0.91
N GLU A 186 -5.04 -12.48 -0.38
CA GLU A 186 -4.60 -13.42 -1.42
C GLU A 186 -3.06 -13.52 -1.50
N THR A 187 -2.35 -12.62 -0.83
CA THR A 187 -0.89 -12.54 -0.76
C THR A 187 -0.23 -13.41 0.29
N LEU A 188 -0.95 -13.87 1.32
CA LEU A 188 -0.39 -14.69 2.38
C LEU A 188 -0.81 -16.15 2.17
N ARG A 189 0.02 -16.92 1.48
CA ARG A 189 -0.11 -18.39 1.49
C ARG A 189 0.01 -18.86 2.95
N HIS A 190 -0.61 -19.98 3.30
CA HIS A 190 -0.56 -20.51 4.67
C HIS A 190 0.89 -20.66 5.20
N ARG A 191 1.86 -20.94 4.31
CA ARG A 191 3.29 -21.00 4.64
C ARG A 191 3.93 -19.65 5.00
N ASP A 192 3.40 -18.56 4.47
CA ASP A 192 3.96 -17.21 4.62
C ASP A 192 3.34 -16.49 5.85
N LEU A 193 2.20 -16.97 6.35
CA LEU A 193 1.54 -16.40 7.53
C LEU A 193 2.37 -16.51 8.81
N GLY A 194 3.04 -17.65 9.04
CA GLY A 194 3.90 -17.80 10.23
C GLY A 194 5.10 -16.85 10.23
N ARG A 195 5.64 -16.51 9.05
CA ARG A 195 6.71 -15.51 8.93
C ARG A 195 6.19 -14.10 9.19
N PHE A 196 5.00 -13.81 8.67
CA PHE A 196 4.31 -12.55 8.90
C PHE A 196 3.98 -12.34 10.38
N GLU A 197 3.43 -13.36 11.04
CA GLU A 197 3.17 -13.39 12.48
C GLU A 197 4.46 -13.16 13.27
N GLY A 198 5.54 -13.90 12.97
CA GLY A 198 6.82 -13.73 13.66
C GLY A 198 7.41 -12.33 13.50
N LEU A 199 7.27 -11.73 12.31
CA LEU A 199 7.69 -10.35 12.06
C LEU A 199 6.87 -9.36 12.90
N LEU A 200 5.55 -9.52 12.94
CA LEU A 200 4.68 -8.66 13.74
C LEU A 200 4.97 -8.82 15.24
N GLN A 201 5.11 -10.04 15.73
CA GLN A 201 5.46 -10.30 17.14
C GLN A 201 6.79 -9.63 17.51
N THR A 202 7.78 -9.72 16.62
CA THR A 202 9.10 -9.14 16.83
C THR A 202 9.08 -7.62 16.85
N PHE A 203 8.33 -6.95 15.96
CA PHE A 203 8.48 -5.49 15.77
C PHE A 203 7.26 -4.66 16.21
N TRP A 204 6.09 -5.26 16.34
CA TRP A 204 4.84 -4.65 16.81
C TRP A 204 4.33 -5.23 18.13
N GLY A 205 4.99 -6.25 18.67
CA GLY A 205 4.62 -6.90 19.92
C GLY A 205 3.56 -7.99 19.77
N GLU A 206 3.52 -8.91 20.73
CA GLU A 206 2.66 -10.10 20.68
C GLU A 206 1.16 -9.79 20.62
N GLU A 207 0.71 -8.80 21.42
CA GLU A 207 -0.71 -8.45 21.50
C GLU A 207 -1.23 -7.92 20.15
N GLN A 208 -0.52 -6.95 19.57
CA GLN A 208 -0.91 -6.35 18.29
C GLN A 208 -0.78 -7.35 17.14
N ALA A 209 0.27 -8.18 17.16
CA ALA A 209 0.46 -9.24 16.18
C ALA A 209 -0.72 -10.21 16.18
N LYS A 210 -1.16 -10.65 17.36
CA LYS A 210 -2.32 -11.55 17.48
C LYS A 210 -3.58 -10.93 16.91
N ILE A 211 -3.88 -9.67 17.26
CA ILE A 211 -5.05 -8.96 16.72
C ILE A 211 -5.03 -8.95 15.19
N TRP A 212 -3.89 -8.61 14.58
CA TRP A 212 -3.77 -8.52 13.13
C TRP A 212 -3.80 -9.90 12.45
N VAL A 213 -3.16 -10.93 13.03
CA VAL A 213 -3.17 -12.29 12.48
C VAL A 213 -4.59 -12.87 12.53
N ASP A 214 -5.30 -12.75 13.66
CA ASP A 214 -6.69 -13.20 13.79
C ASP A 214 -7.60 -12.49 12.77
N LEU A 215 -7.38 -11.19 12.57
CA LEU A 215 -8.13 -10.36 11.62
C LEU A 215 -7.89 -10.78 10.17
N VAL A 216 -6.64 -11.06 9.79
CA VAL A 216 -6.24 -11.50 8.45
C VAL A 216 -6.73 -12.94 8.18
N GLN A 217 -6.74 -13.81 9.18
CA GLN A 217 -7.29 -15.17 9.02
C GLN A 217 -8.82 -15.18 8.95
N ASN A 218 -9.50 -14.14 9.44
CA ASN A 218 -10.95 -14.06 9.45
C ASN A 218 -11.51 -13.70 8.06
N LYS A 219 -11.86 -14.74 7.29
CA LYS A 219 -12.49 -14.61 5.97
C LYS A 219 -13.76 -13.75 5.96
N THR A 220 -14.54 -13.75 7.04
CA THR A 220 -15.78 -12.95 7.10
C THR A 220 -15.51 -11.44 7.10
N ILE A 221 -14.32 -11.02 7.54
CA ILE A 221 -13.91 -9.62 7.53
C ILE A 221 -13.17 -9.30 6.24
N ILE A 222 -12.20 -10.13 5.87
CA ILE A 222 -11.35 -9.89 4.71
C ILE A 222 -12.12 -9.90 3.39
N GLU A 223 -13.07 -10.83 3.22
CA GLU A 223 -13.87 -10.94 1.99
C GLU A 223 -15.12 -10.04 2.04
N SER A 224 -15.14 -9.04 2.93
CA SER A 224 -16.27 -8.12 3.12
C SER A 224 -15.94 -6.68 2.76
N ALA A 225 -16.98 -5.84 2.67
CA ALA A 225 -16.84 -4.39 2.46
C ALA A 225 -15.98 -3.68 3.54
N ARG A 226 -15.78 -4.32 4.72
CA ARG A 226 -14.91 -3.81 5.78
C ARG A 226 -13.43 -3.78 5.39
N ASN A 227 -13.04 -4.58 4.41
CA ASN A 227 -11.69 -4.60 3.83
C ASN A 227 -11.63 -3.87 2.48
N LEU A 228 -12.65 -3.06 2.12
CA LEU A 228 -12.72 -2.41 0.82
C LEU A 228 -12.94 -0.89 0.94
N LEU A 229 -12.30 -0.15 0.04
CA LEU A 229 -12.43 1.30 -0.13
C LEU A 229 -12.83 1.60 -1.58
N SER A 230 -13.76 2.54 -1.80
CA SER A 230 -14.11 2.97 -3.16
C SER A 230 -13.12 4.01 -3.66
N PHE A 231 -12.29 3.62 -4.63
CA PHE A 231 -11.31 4.49 -5.27
C PHE A 231 -11.51 4.53 -6.77
N ASN A 232 -11.21 5.66 -7.40
CA ASN A 232 -11.05 5.63 -8.85
C ASN A 232 -9.79 4.87 -9.23
N HIS A 233 -9.70 4.49 -10.50
CA HIS A 233 -8.61 3.69 -11.04
C HIS A 233 -7.22 4.20 -10.62
N GLN A 234 -7.00 5.52 -10.73
CA GLN A 234 -5.70 6.11 -10.43
C GLN A 234 -5.34 6.09 -8.95
N ILE A 235 -6.29 6.45 -8.07
CA ILE A 235 -6.11 6.43 -6.61
C ILE A 235 -5.96 4.99 -6.12
N HIS A 236 -6.72 4.05 -6.70
CA HIS A 236 -6.62 2.62 -6.40
C HIS A 236 -5.22 2.09 -6.73
N TRP A 237 -4.71 2.41 -7.93
CA TRP A 237 -3.36 2.05 -8.33
C TRP A 237 -2.31 2.68 -7.39
N TRP A 238 -2.43 3.97 -7.06
CA TRP A 238 -1.51 4.61 -6.12
C TRP A 238 -1.56 4.02 -4.71
N PHE A 239 -2.74 3.68 -4.20
CA PHE A 239 -2.90 3.06 -2.90
C PHE A 239 -2.22 1.69 -2.85
N LYS A 240 -2.51 0.81 -3.83
CA LYS A 240 -1.89 -0.52 -3.93
C LYS A 240 -0.37 -0.47 -4.07
N ASN A 241 0.15 0.59 -4.69
CA ASN A 241 1.57 0.76 -4.94
C ASN A 241 2.30 1.57 -3.86
N GLY A 242 1.68 1.83 -2.70
CA GLY A 242 2.35 2.58 -1.62
C GLY A 242 2.75 4.00 -2.05
N ASN A 243 2.01 4.62 -2.97
CA ASN A 243 2.15 6.03 -3.30
C ASN A 243 1.36 6.91 -2.33
N LEU A 244 0.33 6.38 -1.69
CA LEU A 244 -0.46 7.03 -0.65
C LEU A 244 -0.85 6.01 0.40
N ALA A 245 -1.18 6.48 1.60
CA ALA A 245 -1.80 5.67 2.64
C ALA A 245 -2.78 6.50 3.48
N LEU A 246 -3.65 5.81 4.19
CA LEU A 246 -4.64 6.40 5.08
C LEU A 246 -4.29 6.04 6.52
N LYS A 247 -3.86 7.03 7.31
CA LYS A 247 -3.58 6.84 8.73
C LYS A 247 -4.89 6.88 9.51
N PRO A 248 -5.33 5.79 10.17
CA PRO A 248 -6.48 5.87 11.05
C PRO A 248 -6.16 6.72 12.28
N LEU A 249 -6.97 7.74 12.55
CA LEU A 249 -6.80 8.63 13.70
C LEU A 249 -7.65 8.17 14.90
N ARG A 250 -8.93 7.88 14.66
CA ARG A 250 -9.88 7.45 15.69
C ARG A 250 -11.11 6.80 15.08
N GLN A 251 -11.80 6.02 15.90
CA GLN A 251 -13.16 5.58 15.65
C GLN A 251 -14.13 6.49 16.44
N LEU A 252 -15.22 6.89 15.80
CA LEU A 252 -16.29 7.68 16.41
C LEU A 252 -17.33 6.76 17.07
N ASP A 253 -18.18 7.34 17.91
CA ASP A 253 -19.22 6.61 18.66
C ASP A 253 -20.22 5.87 17.75
N ASP A 254 -20.43 6.36 16.53
CA ASP A 254 -21.30 5.74 15.53
C ASP A 254 -20.59 4.64 14.71
N GLY A 255 -19.35 4.30 15.06
CA GLY A 255 -18.52 3.32 14.39
C GLY A 255 -17.68 3.88 13.24
N SER A 256 -17.95 5.10 12.76
CA SER A 256 -17.20 5.73 11.67
C SER A 256 -15.72 5.87 11.99
N VAL A 257 -14.86 5.80 10.98
CA VAL A 257 -13.41 5.93 11.15
C VAL A 257 -12.94 7.24 10.53
N VAL A 258 -12.28 8.07 11.33
CA VAL A 258 -11.58 9.26 10.83
C VAL A 258 -10.17 8.84 10.43
N VAL A 259 -9.82 9.09 9.17
CA VAL A 259 -8.49 8.84 8.61
C VAL A 259 -7.83 10.13 8.18
N GLN A 260 -6.51 10.19 8.23
CA GLN A 260 -5.70 11.24 7.64
C GLN A 260 -5.03 10.72 6.38
N PHE A 261 -5.16 11.45 5.28
CA PHE A 261 -4.52 11.15 4.01
C PHE A 261 -3.03 11.54 4.05
N HIS A 262 -2.18 10.69 3.49
CA HIS A 262 -0.74 10.91 3.38
C HIS A 262 -0.22 10.45 2.01
N TRP A 263 0.47 11.33 1.31
CA TRP A 263 1.29 10.94 0.16
C TRP A 263 2.60 10.31 0.65
N LEU A 264 2.92 9.11 0.21
CA LEU A 264 4.16 8.44 0.63
C LEU A 264 5.31 8.80 -0.30
N LYS A 265 6.47 9.12 0.29
CA LYS A 265 7.72 9.30 -0.45
C LYS A 265 8.21 7.91 -0.87
N ARG A 266 8.43 7.74 -2.17
CA ARG A 266 8.85 6.44 -2.73
C ARG A 266 10.32 6.45 -3.10
N HIS A 267 10.92 5.27 -2.97
CA HIS A 267 12.30 5.03 -3.36
C HIS A 267 12.37 4.00 -4.49
N GLN A 268 13.45 4.07 -5.29
CA GLN A 268 13.66 3.22 -6.46
C GLN A 268 14.65 2.07 -6.19
N ILE A 269 15.07 1.91 -4.94
CA ILE A 269 16.01 0.87 -4.52
C ILE A 269 15.21 -0.39 -4.22
N LYS A 270 15.68 -1.54 -4.69
CA LYS A 270 14.96 -2.80 -4.49
C LYS A 270 14.98 -3.20 -3.00
N PRO A 271 13.92 -3.83 -2.48
CA PRO A 271 13.87 -4.31 -1.09
C PRO A 271 15.02 -5.26 -0.73
N THR A 272 15.51 -6.02 -1.70
CA THR A 272 16.59 -7.00 -1.56
C THR A 272 17.98 -6.38 -1.59
N THR A 273 18.11 -5.09 -1.95
CA THR A 273 19.39 -4.38 -1.95
C THR A 273 19.99 -4.44 -0.55
N LYS A 274 21.18 -5.04 -0.47
CA LYS A 274 21.91 -5.23 0.77
C LYS A 274 22.49 -3.91 1.26
N PHE A 275 22.56 -3.78 2.56
CA PHE A 275 23.23 -2.69 3.22
C PHE A 275 24.74 -2.79 2.98
N GLU A 276 25.33 -1.71 2.45
CA GLU A 276 26.77 -1.57 2.23
C GLU A 276 27.20 -0.15 2.63
N GLY A 277 28.32 -0.03 3.35
CA GLY A 277 28.88 1.27 3.71
C GLY A 277 28.21 1.91 4.93
N SER A 278 27.78 3.17 4.80
CA SER A 278 27.25 3.97 5.91
C SER A 278 25.72 3.92 5.98
N VAL A 279 25.17 3.87 7.19
CA VAL A 279 23.71 4.02 7.41
C VAL A 279 23.24 5.39 6.96
N ASN A 280 24.07 6.43 7.04
CA ASN A 280 23.73 7.75 6.53
C ASN A 280 23.49 7.73 5.03
N ASP A 281 24.38 7.07 4.28
CA ASP A 281 24.23 6.92 2.84
C ASP A 281 22.99 6.08 2.52
N PHE A 282 22.72 5.03 3.30
CA PHE A 282 21.57 4.16 3.07
C PHE A 282 20.23 4.86 3.36
N VAL A 283 20.14 5.63 4.44
CA VAL A 283 18.99 6.46 4.82
C VAL A 283 18.78 7.59 3.80
N LYS A 284 19.88 8.19 3.34
CA LYS A 284 19.87 9.19 2.27
C LYS A 284 19.42 8.61 0.92
N ASN A 285 19.90 7.43 0.59
CA ASN A 285 19.52 6.68 -0.61
C ASN A 285 18.05 6.25 -0.54
N ALA A 286 17.56 5.96 0.66
CA ALA A 286 16.13 5.84 0.97
C ALA A 286 15.42 7.21 1.07
N GLY A 287 16.04 8.32 0.67
CA GLY A 287 15.44 9.66 0.65
C GLY A 287 14.89 10.14 1.99
N LEU A 288 15.42 9.65 3.12
CA LEU A 288 14.97 9.98 4.48
C LEU A 288 15.88 11.01 5.17
N GLU A 289 16.89 11.55 4.47
CA GLU A 289 17.94 12.43 5.05
C GLU A 289 17.39 13.66 5.78
N ASP A 290 16.32 14.25 5.26
CA ASP A 290 15.73 15.50 5.77
C ASP A 290 14.45 15.28 6.59
N ASN A 291 13.86 14.09 6.53
CA ASN A 291 12.56 13.71 7.12
C ASN A 291 11.39 14.69 6.83
N SER A 292 11.60 15.67 5.95
CA SER A 292 10.78 16.88 5.90
C SER A 292 9.75 16.88 4.78
N ALA A 293 9.79 15.87 3.90
CA ALA A 293 8.91 15.81 2.74
C ALA A 293 8.18 14.47 2.65
N TRP A 294 6.85 14.54 2.72
CA TRP A 294 5.96 13.51 2.20
C TRP A 294 6.05 13.44 0.67
N GLY A 295 5.40 12.46 0.06
CA GLY A 295 5.26 12.41 -1.40
C GLY A 295 4.49 13.63 -1.93
N ASP A 296 4.69 13.95 -3.21
CA ASP A 296 4.00 15.06 -3.87
C ASP A 296 3.45 14.61 -5.22
N ILE A 297 2.27 13.99 -5.17
CA ILE A 297 1.52 13.57 -6.36
C ILE A 297 0.34 14.52 -6.51
N MET A 298 0.12 14.97 -7.74
CA MET A 298 -0.99 15.86 -8.03
C MET A 298 -2.28 15.06 -8.21
N ALA A 299 -3.21 15.24 -7.29
CA ALA A 299 -4.59 14.80 -7.40
C ALA A 299 -5.50 15.84 -6.74
N TYR A 300 -6.81 15.75 -6.98
CA TYR A 300 -7.77 16.74 -6.49
C TYR A 300 -8.94 16.05 -5.78
N THR A 301 -9.44 16.69 -4.72
CA THR A 301 -10.63 16.27 -3.99
C THR A 301 -11.89 16.50 -4.83
N LYS A 302 -13.03 16.00 -4.34
CA LYS A 302 -14.36 16.32 -4.90
C LYS A 302 -14.63 17.81 -5.06
N GLY A 303 -14.09 18.63 -4.15
CA GLY A 303 -14.20 20.10 -4.20
C GLY A 303 -13.30 20.78 -5.25
N GLY A 304 -12.43 20.02 -5.92
CA GLY A 304 -11.42 20.55 -6.85
C GLY A 304 -10.19 21.15 -6.15
N LEU A 305 -10.02 20.88 -4.85
CA LEU A 305 -8.83 21.29 -4.11
C LEU A 305 -7.74 20.23 -4.23
N PRO A 306 -6.45 20.59 -4.26
CA PRO A 306 -5.38 19.60 -4.26
C PRO A 306 -5.50 18.64 -3.06
N LEU A 307 -5.31 17.34 -3.33
CA LEU A 307 -5.12 16.34 -2.30
C LEU A 307 -3.73 16.53 -1.68
N ARG A 308 -3.68 16.78 -0.38
CA ARG A 308 -2.46 17.07 0.38
C ARG A 308 -2.39 16.20 1.61
N THR A 309 -1.17 15.79 1.96
CA THR A 309 -0.91 15.14 3.24
C THR A 309 -1.49 15.97 4.40
N GLY A 310 -2.15 15.30 5.33
CA GLY A 310 -2.77 15.90 6.51
C GLY A 310 -4.27 16.11 6.40
N GLN A 311 -4.85 16.05 5.20
CA GLN A 311 -6.30 16.15 5.01
C GLN A 311 -7.01 14.96 5.66
N THR A 312 -8.09 15.23 6.39
CA THR A 312 -8.87 14.19 7.07
C THR A 312 -10.13 13.83 6.31
N PHE A 313 -10.46 12.54 6.30
CA PHE A 313 -11.66 11.99 5.70
C PHE A 313 -12.39 11.11 6.73
N THR A 314 -13.71 11.11 6.71
CA THR A 314 -14.52 10.25 7.58
C THR A 314 -15.10 9.11 6.75
N LEU A 315 -14.64 7.91 7.02
CA LEU A 315 -15.15 6.67 6.46
C LEU A 315 -16.35 6.22 7.29
N LYS A 316 -17.51 6.10 6.68
CA LYS A 316 -18.77 5.80 7.39
C LYS A 316 -19.67 4.91 6.53
N ALA A 317 -20.69 4.36 7.17
CA ALA A 317 -21.79 3.68 6.54
C ALA A 317 -23.10 4.25 7.08
N ASP A 318 -24.22 3.87 6.47
CA ASP A 318 -25.54 4.20 7.03
C ASP A 318 -25.73 3.56 8.41
N LYS A 319 -26.51 4.21 9.27
CA LYS A 319 -26.67 3.81 10.68
C LYS A 319 -27.28 2.42 10.87
N ASP A 320 -28.03 1.95 9.89
CA ASP A 320 -28.63 0.62 9.83
C ASP A 320 -27.66 -0.44 9.30
N ARG A 321 -26.48 -0.04 8.80
CA ARG A 321 -25.46 -0.91 8.21
C ARG A 321 -24.04 -0.68 8.76
N PRO A 322 -23.84 -0.66 10.10
CA PRO A 322 -22.52 -0.41 10.70
C PRO A 322 -21.47 -1.47 10.31
N GLU A 323 -21.90 -2.66 9.88
CA GLU A 323 -21.04 -3.73 9.39
C GLU A 323 -20.30 -3.39 8.10
N LEU A 324 -20.68 -2.32 7.38
CA LEU A 324 -20.00 -1.89 6.16
C LEU A 324 -18.85 -0.91 6.40
N VAL A 325 -18.71 -0.38 7.61
CA VAL A 325 -17.64 0.59 7.92
C VAL A 325 -16.28 -0.11 7.78
N PRO A 326 -15.31 0.51 7.07
CA PRO A 326 -13.93 0.00 6.99
C PRO A 326 -13.34 -0.34 8.35
N SER A 327 -12.66 -1.49 8.43
CA SER A 327 -12.06 -1.95 9.69
C SER A 327 -10.89 -1.06 10.11
N PHE A 328 -11.00 -0.49 11.32
CA PHE A 328 -9.96 0.35 11.92
C PHE A 328 -8.62 -0.37 12.03
N GLU A 329 -8.63 -1.64 12.45
CA GLU A 329 -7.41 -2.44 12.61
C GLU A 329 -6.79 -2.83 11.26
N LEU A 330 -7.59 -3.05 10.21
CA LEU A 330 -7.05 -3.25 8.86
C LEU A 330 -6.41 -1.98 8.32
N LEU A 331 -7.00 -0.82 8.60
CA LEU A 331 -6.43 0.47 8.22
C LEU A 331 -5.10 0.73 8.94
N LYS A 332 -4.96 0.35 10.22
CA LYS A 332 -3.69 0.45 10.96
C LYS A 332 -2.62 -0.42 10.33
N LEU A 333 -2.95 -1.69 10.09
CA LEU A 333 -2.04 -2.62 9.45
C LEU A 333 -1.62 -2.12 8.05
N SER A 334 -2.59 -1.70 7.24
CA SER A 334 -2.36 -1.16 5.89
C SER A 334 -1.49 0.10 5.91
N TRP A 335 -1.74 1.01 6.87
CA TRP A 335 -0.95 2.22 7.08
C TRP A 335 0.54 1.91 7.26
N ASP A 336 0.87 0.96 8.14
CA ASP A 336 2.26 0.59 8.40
C ASP A 336 2.87 -0.16 7.21
N MET A 337 2.17 -1.14 6.64
CA MET A 337 2.67 -1.94 5.52
C MET A 337 2.94 -1.09 4.27
N LEU A 338 2.05 -0.14 3.93
CA LEU A 338 2.24 0.75 2.78
C LEU A 338 3.45 1.67 2.95
N ARG A 339 3.73 2.13 4.19
CA ARG A 339 4.94 2.90 4.49
C ARG A 339 6.20 2.05 4.34
N ILE A 340 6.19 0.80 4.83
CA ILE A 340 7.32 -0.13 4.64
C ILE A 340 7.56 -0.37 3.15
N ILE A 341 6.50 -0.59 2.37
CA ILE A 341 6.57 -0.76 0.90
C ILE A 341 7.20 0.47 0.23
N ALA A 342 6.79 1.68 0.64
CA ALA A 342 7.30 2.93 0.09
C ALA A 342 8.79 3.13 0.41
N ILE A 343 9.18 2.93 1.69
CA ILE A 343 10.55 3.12 2.20
C ILE A 343 11.51 2.07 1.62
N SER A 344 11.09 0.80 1.56
CA SER A 344 11.91 -0.30 1.04
C SER A 344 12.03 -0.32 -0.49
N GLY A 345 11.26 0.53 -1.20
CA GLY A 345 11.19 0.57 -2.65
C GLY A 345 10.57 -0.68 -3.29
N ALA A 346 9.73 -1.40 -2.54
CA ALA A 346 8.91 -2.51 -3.06
C ALA A 346 7.78 -2.03 -3.98
N ALA A 347 7.54 -0.72 -4.04
CA ALA A 347 6.56 -0.09 -4.90
C ALA A 347 6.99 -0.10 -6.38
N GLU A 348 6.09 -0.53 -7.26
CA GLU A 348 6.28 -0.69 -8.71
C GLU A 348 6.88 0.57 -9.38
N PRO A 349 8.01 0.49 -10.10
CA PRO A 349 8.62 1.66 -10.74
C PRO A 349 7.59 2.47 -11.54
N LYS A 350 7.77 3.79 -11.63
CA LYS A 350 7.02 4.61 -12.60
C LYS A 350 7.42 4.18 -14.03
N ALA A 351 6.96 3.03 -14.49
CA ALA A 351 6.93 2.71 -15.90
C ALA A 351 5.85 3.60 -16.50
N LEU A 352 6.27 4.81 -16.89
CA LEU A 352 5.52 5.61 -17.84
C LEU A 352 5.33 4.75 -19.09
N TRP A 353 4.09 4.35 -19.35
CA TRP A 353 3.56 3.95 -20.65
C TRP A 353 4.51 3.07 -21.49
N LYS A 354 4.62 1.79 -21.16
CA LYS A 354 4.88 0.79 -22.21
C LYS A 354 3.54 0.18 -22.61
N GLU A 355 3.10 0.52 -23.82
CA GLU A 355 1.92 -0.02 -24.48
C GLU A 355 2.15 -1.49 -24.84
N ASP A 356 1.93 -2.38 -23.89
CA ASP A 356 1.97 -3.81 -24.15
C ASP A 356 0.60 -4.37 -23.74
N GLY A 357 -0.35 -4.24 -24.67
CA GLY A 357 -1.71 -4.69 -24.50
C GLY A 357 -1.81 -6.21 -24.36
N ARG A 358 -2.11 -6.68 -23.15
CA ARG A 358 -2.93 -7.88 -22.92
C ARG A 358 -3.44 -7.86 -21.48
N GLY A 359 -4.70 -7.46 -21.30
CA GLY A 359 -5.41 -7.60 -20.03
C GLY A 359 -5.55 -9.08 -19.66
N SER A 360 -4.78 -9.50 -18.68
CA SER A 360 -4.94 -10.79 -18.00
C SER A 360 -5.17 -10.49 -16.51
N ASN A 361 -5.97 -11.32 -15.84
CA ASN A 361 -6.39 -11.17 -14.44
C ASN A 361 -5.25 -11.51 -13.44
N THR A 362 -4.06 -10.93 -13.64
CA THR A 362 -2.80 -11.12 -12.87
C THR A 362 -2.64 -10.15 -11.69
N TRP A 363 -3.73 -9.66 -11.09
CA TRP A 363 -3.72 -8.47 -10.22
C TRP A 363 -3.50 -8.77 -8.72
N ALA A 364 -3.75 -10.00 -8.27
CA ALA A 364 -3.48 -10.46 -6.91
C ALA A 364 -2.08 -11.08 -6.75
N ASP A 365 -1.54 -11.64 -7.83
CA ASP A 365 -0.24 -12.31 -7.85
C ASP A 365 0.92 -11.36 -7.61
N ASP A 366 0.76 -10.08 -7.93
CA ASP A 366 1.85 -9.12 -7.95
C ASP A 366 2.17 -8.50 -6.58
N VAL A 367 1.17 -8.13 -5.78
CA VAL A 367 1.40 -7.72 -4.36
C VAL A 367 1.92 -8.91 -3.54
N SER A 368 1.50 -10.13 -3.89
CA SER A 368 1.98 -11.37 -3.30
C SER A 368 3.47 -11.57 -3.54
N SER A 369 3.93 -11.35 -4.77
CA SER A 369 5.34 -11.45 -5.12
C SER A 369 6.18 -10.37 -4.42
N ARG A 370 5.63 -9.18 -4.20
CA ARG A 370 6.31 -8.09 -3.47
C ARG A 370 6.46 -8.38 -1.98
N LEU A 371 5.41 -8.87 -1.32
CA LEU A 371 5.48 -9.33 0.07
C LEU A 371 6.41 -10.55 0.20
N ARG A 372 6.43 -11.47 -0.75
CA ARG A 372 7.37 -12.62 -0.78
C ARG A 372 8.83 -12.19 -0.98
N SER A 373 9.08 -11.23 -1.87
CA SER A 373 10.39 -10.61 -2.06
C SER A 373 10.86 -9.89 -0.79
N TRP A 374 9.95 -9.20 -0.10
CA TRP A 374 10.20 -8.60 1.21
C TRP A 374 10.48 -9.64 2.30
N MET A 375 9.77 -10.77 2.31
CA MET A 375 9.97 -11.90 3.23
C MET A 375 11.16 -12.82 2.84
N GLY A 376 11.97 -12.43 1.85
CA GLY A 376 13.25 -13.08 1.53
C GLY A 376 13.13 -14.47 0.91
N GLN A 377 12.22 -14.70 -0.04
CA GLN A 377 12.26 -15.88 -0.91
C GLN A 377 13.09 -15.57 -2.16
N ASP A 378 14.24 -16.23 -2.31
CA ASP A 378 14.92 -16.36 -3.60
C ASP A 378 14.21 -17.49 -4.38
N ASP A 379 13.83 -17.21 -5.62
CA ASP A 379 13.31 -18.21 -6.55
C ASP A 379 14.47 -19.15 -6.91
N GLN A 380 14.65 -20.23 -6.15
CA GLN A 380 15.35 -21.40 -6.68
C GLN A 380 14.44 -22.02 -7.74
N MET A 381 14.68 -21.63 -8.99
CA MET A 381 14.33 -22.47 -10.13
C MET A 381 15.11 -23.77 -9.94
N GLU A 382 14.43 -24.82 -9.51
CA GLU A 382 14.91 -26.19 -9.72
C GLU A 382 14.84 -26.43 -11.23
N ASP A 383 15.99 -26.23 -11.89
CA ASP A 383 16.21 -26.73 -13.25
C ASP A 383 16.20 -28.27 -13.18
N ASP A 384 15.03 -28.84 -13.44
CA ASP A 384 14.88 -30.28 -13.63
C ASP A 384 15.40 -30.66 -15.03
N GLU A 385 16.73 -30.69 -15.17
CA GLU A 385 17.41 -31.38 -16.29
C GLU A 385 17.18 -32.89 -16.14
N SER A 386 16.09 -33.38 -16.74
CA SER A 386 15.91 -34.81 -16.96
C SER A 386 16.80 -35.26 -18.11
N GLU A 387 18.01 -35.71 -17.78
CA GLU A 387 18.81 -36.58 -18.64
C GLU A 387 18.02 -37.87 -18.93
N THR A 388 17.43 -37.97 -20.12
CA THR A 388 17.01 -39.25 -20.68
C THR A 388 18.25 -40.04 -21.10
N VAL A 389 18.66 -41.00 -20.28
CA VAL A 389 19.60 -42.05 -20.67
C VAL A 389 18.89 -42.99 -21.64
N ASP A 390 19.27 -42.91 -22.91
CA ASP A 390 18.90 -43.87 -23.95
C ASP A 390 19.77 -45.12 -23.78
N SER A 391 19.19 -46.19 -23.23
CA SER A 391 19.80 -47.52 -23.26
C SER A 391 19.09 -48.39 -24.30
N ARG A 392 19.70 -48.47 -25.49
CA ARG A 392 19.62 -49.65 -26.35
C ARG A 392 20.53 -50.73 -25.76
N ASP A 393 19.92 -51.81 -25.29
CA ASP A 393 20.11 -53.17 -25.81
C ASP A 393 19.05 -54.12 -25.23
#